data_AF-A0A1D7P651-F1
#
_entry.id   AF-A0A1D7P651-F1
#
_cell.length_a   1.000
_cell.length_b   1.000
_cell.length_c   1.000
_cell.angle_alpha   90.00
_cell.angle_beta   90.00
_cell.angle_gamma   90.00
#
_symmetry.space_group_name_H-M   'P 1'
#
loop_
_entity.id
_entity.type
_entity.pdbx_description
1 polymer ?
#
loop_
_entity_poly.entity_id
_entity_poly.type
_entity_poly.pdbx_seq_one_letter_code
_entity_poly.pdbx_strand_id
1 'polypeptide(L)' 'MNDQQAIQPHQQRVIDEMKELDERIEKLSDFIGSATYYKLNEVDQILLDTQLSTMKLYCEILHRRFRRF' A
#
# COMPACT_ATOMS: atom_id res chain seq x y z
N MET A 1 11.08 21.82 25.32
CA MET A 1 10.89 20.36 25.25
C MET A 1 9.43 20.07 25.52
N ASN A 2 8.86 19.15 24.72
CA ASN A 2 7.50 18.59 24.76
C ASN A 2 6.41 19.33 24.00
N ASP A 3 6.46 19.24 22.67
CA ASP A 3 5.22 19.16 21.89
C ASP A 3 4.97 17.67 21.58
N GLN A 4 4.28 16.99 22.49
CA GLN A 4 3.54 15.79 22.09
C GLN A 4 2.36 16.27 21.25
N GLN A 5 2.58 16.50 19.95
CA GLN A 5 1.48 16.75 19.03
C GLN A 5 0.59 15.51 19.02
N ALA A 6 -0.58 15.64 19.65
CA ALA A 6 -1.61 14.61 19.59
C ALA A 6 -2.00 14.41 18.12
N ILE A 7 -1.94 13.16 17.66
CA ILE A 7 -2.33 12.78 16.30
C ILE A 7 -3.79 13.21 16.09
N GLN A 8 -4.01 14.09 15.12
CA GLN A 8 -5.36 14.51 14.76
C GLN A 8 -6.12 13.34 14.10
N PRO A 9 -7.45 13.27 14.22
CA PRO A 9 -8.23 12.16 13.64
C PRO A 9 -7.97 11.94 12.14
N HIS A 10 -7.74 13.02 11.38
CA HIS A 10 -7.43 12.90 9.96
C HIS A 10 -6.02 12.37 9.67
N GLN A 11 -5.06 12.56 10.58
CA GLN A 11 -3.71 12.01 10.52
C GLN A 11 -3.72 10.52 10.89
N GLN A 12 -4.49 10.15 11.93
CA GLN A 12 -4.69 8.75 12.32
C GLN A 12 -5.27 7.94 11.17
N ARG A 13 -6.28 8.48 10.46
CA ARG A 13 -6.82 7.83 9.25
C ARG A 13 -5.77 7.57 8.18
N VAL A 14 -4.83 8.49 7.96
CA VAL A 14 -3.73 8.30 6.99
C VAL A 14 -2.78 7.21 7.45
N ILE A 15 -2.45 7.17 8.74
CA ILE A 15 -1.57 6.14 9.32
C ILE A 15 -2.19 4.75 9.19
N ASP A 16 -3.47 4.61 9.56
CA ASP A 16 -4.18 3.33 9.53
C ASP A 16 -4.32 2.83 8.08
N GLU A 17 -4.71 3.71 7.18
CA GLU A 17 -4.87 3.40 5.75
C GLU A 17 -3.53 3.00 5.10
N MET A 18 -2.44 3.69 5.45
CA MET A 18 -1.10 3.37 4.95
C MET A 18 -0.65 1.98 5.42
N LYS A 19 -0.85 1.66 6.71
CA LYS A 19 -0.51 0.33 7.26
C LYS A 19 -1.29 -0.79 6.58
N GLU A 20 -2.61 -0.62 6.44
CA GLU A 20 -3.44 -1.62 5.78
C GLU A 20 -3.00 -1.82 4.31
N LEU A 21 -2.69 -0.73 3.62
CA LEU A 21 -2.27 -0.80 2.22
C LEU A 21 -0.90 -1.45 2.05
N ASP A 22 0.06 -1.16 2.93
CA ASP A 22 1.39 -1.79 2.94
C ASP A 22 1.27 -3.32 3.13
N GLU A 23 0.48 -3.78 4.09
CA GLU A 23 0.24 -5.21 4.31
C GLU A 23 -0.39 -5.89 3.08
N ARG A 24 -1.29 -5.20 2.37
CA ARG A 24 -1.90 -5.71 1.15
C ARG A 24 -0.91 -5.73 -0.02
N ILE A 25 -0.02 -4.74 -0.12
CA ILE A 25 1.06 -4.70 -1.12
C ILE A 25 2.02 -5.87 -0.90
N GLU A 26 2.40 -6.16 0.35
CA GLU A 26 3.28 -7.29 0.69
C GLU A 26 2.66 -8.61 0.24
N LYS A 27 1.43 -8.90 0.66
CA LYS A 27 0.71 -10.13 0.29
C LYS A 27 0.55 -10.31 -1.22
N LEU A 28 0.23 -9.23 -1.94
CA LEU A 28 0.09 -9.29 -3.40
C LEU A 28 1.45 -9.47 -4.09
N SER A 29 2.50 -8.82 -3.59
CA SER A 29 3.87 -8.99 -4.10
C SER A 29 4.35 -10.43 -3.93
N ASP A 30 4.10 -11.02 -2.76
CA ASP A 30 4.44 -12.43 -2.47
C ASP A 30 3.68 -13.38 -3.39
N PHE A 31 2.40 -13.11 -3.63
CA PHE A 31 1.60 -13.92 -4.56
C PHE A 31 2.13 -13.83 -5.99
N ILE A 32 2.44 -12.62 -6.47
CA ILE A 32 3.01 -12.40 -7.82
C ILE A 32 4.38 -13.07 -7.97
N GLY A 33 5.17 -13.15 -6.90
CA GLY A 33 6.44 -13.89 -6.87
C GLY A 33 6.29 -15.42 -6.83
N SER A 34 5.08 -15.95 -6.69
CA SER A 34 4.83 -17.39 -6.51
C SER A 34 4.71 -18.14 -7.84
N ALA A 35 4.98 -19.44 -7.84
CA ALA A 35 4.77 -20.31 -8.99
C ALA A 35 3.30 -20.40 -9.45
N THR A 36 2.35 -20.05 -8.59
CA THR A 36 0.91 -20.05 -8.91
C THR A 36 0.56 -18.89 -9.84
N TYR A 37 1.14 -17.71 -9.62
CA TYR A 37 0.92 -16.54 -10.48
C TYR A 37 1.33 -16.82 -11.93
N TYR A 38 2.50 -17.45 -12.14
CA TYR A 38 2.99 -17.79 -13.47
C TYR A 38 2.14 -18.83 -14.23
N LYS A 39 1.19 -19.48 -13.57
CA LYS A 39 0.22 -20.41 -14.19
C LYS A 39 -1.09 -19.72 -14.60
N LEU A 40 -1.30 -18.47 -14.18
CA LEU A 40 -2.47 -17.70 -14.58
C LEU A 40 -2.37 -17.34 -16.07
N ASN A 41 -3.51 -17.05 -16.69
CA ASN A 41 -3.49 -16.51 -18.04
C ASN A 41 -2.89 -15.09 -18.03
N GLU A 42 -2.46 -14.64 -19.20
CA GLU A 42 -1.78 -13.34 -19.37
C GLU A 42 -2.63 -12.16 -18.90
N VAL A 43 -3.95 -12.21 -19.10
CA VAL A 43 -4.86 -11.12 -18.68
C VAL A 43 -4.88 -10.99 -17.17
N ASP A 44 -5.00 -12.11 -16.44
CA ASP A 44 -4.99 -12.10 -14.98
C ASP A 44 -3.65 -11.62 -14.43
N GLN A 45 -2.53 -12.01 -15.06
CA GLN A 45 -1.20 -11.52 -14.69
C GLN A 45 -1.10 -9.99 -14.83
N ILE A 46 -1.50 -9.45 -15.99
CA ILE A 46 -1.50 -8.01 -16.26
C ILE A 46 -2.39 -7.25 -15.26
N LEU A 47 -3.56 -7.78 -14.92
CA LEU A 47 -4.48 -7.15 -13.98
C LEU A 47 -3.86 -7.10 -12.57
N LEU A 48 -3.23 -8.18 -12.11
CA LEU A 48 -2.56 -8.23 -10.81
C LEU A 48 -1.35 -7.30 -10.74
N ASP A 49 -0.55 -7.22 -11.80
CA ASP A 49 0.59 -6.30 -11.88
C ASP A 49 0.13 -4.84 -11.86
N THR A 50 -0.94 -4.54 -12.60
CA THR A 50 -1.56 -3.21 -12.62
C THR A 50 -2.09 -2.86 -11.24
N GLN A 51 -2.81 -3.79 -10.59
CA GLN A 51 -3.29 -3.62 -9.23
C GLN A 51 -2.14 -3.31 -8.25
N LEU A 52 -1.07 -4.11 -8.28
CA LEU A 52 0.09 -3.89 -7.41
C LEU A 52 0.72 -2.51 -7.64
N SER A 53 0.89 -2.12 -8.91
CA SER A 53 1.47 -0.83 -9.29
C SER A 53 0.62 0.34 -8.81
N THR A 54 -0.71 0.26 -8.98
CA THR A 54 -1.64 1.28 -8.49
C THR A 54 -1.64 1.38 -6.97
N MET A 55 -1.61 0.23 -6.26
CA MET A 55 -1.54 0.21 -4.80
C MET A 55 -0.25 0.85 -4.29
N LYS A 56 0.91 0.56 -4.90
CA LYS A 56 2.20 1.18 -4.55
C LYS A 56 2.18 2.69 -4.76
N LEU A 57 1.64 3.16 -5.88
CA LEU A 57 1.48 4.59 -6.13
C LEU A 57 0.57 5.25 -5.08
N TYR A 58 -0.52 4.58 -4.71
CA TYR A 58 -1.42 5.10 -3.69
C TYR A 58 -0.74 5.17 -2.31
N CYS A 59 0.03 4.14 -1.93
CA CYS A 59 0.79 4.14 -0.68
C CYS A 59 1.84 5.27 -0.66
N GLU A 60 2.51 5.53 -1.78
CA GLU A 60 3.42 6.67 -1.89
C GLU A 60 2.72 8.01 -1.63
N ILE A 61 1.49 8.18 -2.14
CA ILE A 61 0.67 9.37 -1.86
C ILE A 61 0.36 9.46 -0.37
N LEU A 62 0.02 8.36 0.30
CA LEU A 62 -0.23 8.33 1.75
C LEU A 62 1.03 8.68 2.56
N HIS A 63 2.19 8.15 2.21
CA HIS A 63 3.47 8.52 2.82
C HIS A 63 3.78 10.01 2.64
N ARG A 64 3.55 10.56 1.44
CA ARG A 64 3.72 12.00 1.18
C ARG A 64 2.74 12.84 2.01
N ARG A 65 1.50 12.38 2.20
CA ARG A 65 0.52 13.04 3.09
C ARG A 65 0.99 12.98 4.55
N PHE A 66 1.47 11.83 5.01
CA PHE A 66 1.99 11.64 6.36
C PHE A 66 3.17 12.56 6.67
N ARG A 67 4.13 12.71 5.74
CA ARG A 67 5.32 13.58 5.89
C ARG A 67 5.03 15.09 5.98
N ARG A 68 3.80 15.54 5.69
CA ARG A 68 3.41 16.96 5.77
C ARG A 68 2.91 17.37 7.15
N PHE A 69 2.68 16.38 8.03
CA PHE A 69 2.22 16.55 9.40
C PHE A 69 3.41 16.58 10.36
#